data_AF-A0A7L2YHL8-F1
#
_entry.id   AF-A0A7L2YHL8-F1
#
_cell.length_a   1.000
_cell.length_b   1.000
_cell.length_c   1.000
_cell.angle_alpha   90.00
_cell.angle_beta   90.00
_cell.angle_gamma   90.00
#
_symmetry.space_group_name_H-M   'P 1'
#
loop_
_entity.id
_entity.type
_entity.pdbx_description
1 polymer ?
#
loop_
_entity_poly.entity_id
_entity_poly.type
_entity_poly.pdbx_seq_one_letter_code
_entity_poly.pdbx_strand_id
1 'polypeptide(L)'
;YIQQLVFRKPDSSFSAFKERPSSTWLTAYVAKVFSMAIKLVDIEPEVVCGAIKWLILEKQKPDGIFQEDAPVIHKEMVGGYQGAEPEVSLTAFVLVALQESRQVCKDHVN
;
A
#
# COMPACT_ATOMS: atom_id res chain seq x y z
N TYR A 1 10.93 -10.56 -5.07
CA TYR A 1 9.74 -10.14 -4.30
C TYR A 1 9.49 -11.02 -3.08
N ILE A 2 9.81 -12.33 -3.09
CA ILE A 2 9.59 -13.26 -1.96
C ILE A 2 10.11 -12.76 -0.61
N GLN A 3 11.30 -12.13 -0.56
CA GLN A 3 11.83 -11.59 0.70
C GLN A 3 10.93 -10.50 1.31
N GLN A 4 10.22 -9.72 0.50
CA GLN A 4 9.27 -8.72 1.01
C GLN A 4 7.97 -9.36 1.50
N LEU A 5 7.57 -10.52 0.96
CA LEU A 5 6.36 -11.22 1.40
C LEU A 5 6.41 -11.69 2.85
N VAL A 6 7.60 -11.83 3.44
CA VAL A 6 7.71 -12.13 4.87
C VAL A 6 7.12 -11.02 5.75
N PHE A 7 6.93 -9.81 5.21
CA PHE A 7 6.34 -8.66 5.89
C PHE A 7 4.85 -8.45 5.55
N ARG A 8 4.29 -9.28 4.65
CA ARG A 8 2.87 -9.32 4.33
C ARG A 8 2.12 -10.04 5.46
N LYS A 9 1.00 -9.46 5.87
CA LYS A 9 0.10 -10.03 6.88
C LYS A 9 -1.04 -10.84 6.25
N PRO A 10 -1.79 -11.62 7.04
CA PRO A 10 -2.92 -12.41 6.54
C PRO A 10 -4.02 -11.58 5.85
N ASP A 11 -4.21 -10.33 6.27
CA ASP A 11 -5.15 -9.36 5.66
C ASP A 11 -4.56 -8.67 4.40
N SER A 12 -3.42 -9.15 3.90
CA SER A 12 -2.66 -8.60 2.77
C SER A 12 -2.01 -7.24 2.97
N SER A 13 -2.07 -6.68 4.17
CA SER A 13 -1.37 -5.45 4.51
C SER A 13 0.12 -5.67 4.79
N PHE A 14 0.92 -4.61 4.76
CA PHE A 14 2.36 -4.66 5.02
C PHE A 14 2.74 -3.87 6.28
N SER A 15 3.76 -4.38 6.98
CA SER A 15 4.33 -3.78 8.18
C SER A 15 5.86 -3.89 8.15
N ALA A 16 6.58 -2.95 8.78
CA ALA A 16 8.04 -3.03 8.83
C ALA A 16 8.54 -4.24 9.65
N PHE A 17 7.73 -4.71 10.61
CA PHE A 17 7.95 -5.89 11.44
C PHE A 17 6.59 -6.54 11.69
N LYS A 18 6.52 -7.89 11.70
CA LYS A 18 5.25 -8.64 11.77
C LYS A 18 4.40 -8.30 13.00
N GLU A 19 5.06 -7.97 14.09
CA GLU A 19 4.46 -7.67 15.39
C GLU A 19 3.90 -6.24 15.45
N ARG A 20 4.28 -5.36 14.51
CA ARG A 20 3.78 -3.99 14.45
C ARG A 20 2.46 -3.93 13.68
N PRO A 21 1.57 -2.97 13.98
CA PRO A 21 0.43 -2.71 13.13
C PRO A 21 0.86 -2.31 11.71
N SER A 22 -0.03 -2.49 10.75
CA SER A 22 0.27 -2.29 9.33
C SER A 22 0.25 -0.82 8.97
N SER A 23 1.17 -0.43 8.09
CA SER A 23 1.28 0.96 7.61
C SER A 23 0.52 1.11 6.29
N THR A 24 -0.30 2.14 6.21
CA THR A 24 -1.00 2.52 4.98
C THR A 24 -0.01 2.93 3.90
N TRP A 25 0.95 3.79 4.24
CA TRP A 25 1.98 4.25 3.30
C TRP A 25 2.83 3.08 2.80
N LEU A 26 3.27 2.19 3.69
CA LEU A 26 4.10 1.04 3.29
C LEU A 26 3.32 0.07 2.42
N THR A 27 2.07 -0.22 2.76
CA THR A 27 1.20 -1.11 1.97
C THR A 27 0.99 -0.55 0.57
N ALA A 28 0.70 0.75 0.45
CA ALA A 28 0.59 1.43 -0.84
C ALA A 28 1.90 1.45 -1.63
N TYR A 29 3.04 1.67 -0.96
CA TYR A 29 4.35 1.66 -1.59
C TYR A 29 4.67 0.28 -2.20
N VAL A 30 4.46 -0.79 -1.44
CA VAL A 30 4.70 -2.16 -1.91
C VAL A 30 3.76 -2.51 -3.05
N ALA A 31 2.46 -2.22 -2.92
CA ALA A 31 1.46 -2.48 -3.97
C ALA A 31 1.82 -1.75 -5.28
N LYS A 32 2.23 -0.48 -5.20
CA LYS A 32 2.69 0.30 -6.36
C LYS A 32 3.90 -0.36 -7.03
N VAL A 33 4.95 -0.65 -6.26
CA VAL A 33 6.20 -1.24 -6.81
C VAL A 33 5.92 -2.60 -7.43
N PHE A 34 5.12 -3.45 -6.80
CA PHE A 34 4.75 -4.75 -7.35
C PHE A 34 3.86 -4.64 -8.59
N SER A 35 2.94 -3.68 -8.65
CA SER A 35 2.16 -3.41 -9.88
C SER A 35 3.05 -3.06 -11.07
N MET A 36 4.15 -2.33 -10.83
CA MET A 36 5.12 -2.02 -11.88
C MET A 36 6.00 -3.23 -12.22
N ALA A 37 6.41 -4.01 -11.21
CA ALA A 37 7.34 -5.13 -11.35
C ALA A 37 6.69 -6.39 -11.95
N ILE A 38 5.37 -6.58 -11.85
CA ILE A 38 4.66 -7.76 -12.37
C ILE A 38 4.87 -7.97 -13.88
N LYS A 39 5.23 -6.91 -14.62
CA LYS A 39 5.57 -6.98 -16.05
C LYS A 39 6.94 -7.58 -16.32
N LEU A 40 7.79 -7.70 -15.29
CA LEU A 40 9.19 -8.12 -15.38
C LEU A 40 9.46 -9.43 -14.63
N VAL A 41 8.71 -9.70 -13.57
CA VAL A 41 8.83 -10.90 -12.74
C VAL A 41 7.45 -11.43 -12.37
N ASP A 42 7.33 -12.75 -12.24
CA ASP A 42 6.06 -13.42 -11.96
C ASP A 42 5.64 -13.22 -10.49
N ILE A 43 4.77 -12.22 -10.27
CA ILE A 43 4.17 -11.90 -8.97
C ILE A 43 2.70 -12.30 -9.05
N GLU A 44 2.24 -13.10 -8.08
CA GLU A 44 0.84 -13.47 -7.97
C GLU A 44 -0.06 -12.21 -7.85
N PRO A 45 -1.09 -12.04 -8.70
CA PRO A 45 -1.95 -10.85 -8.68
C PRO A 45 -2.57 -10.55 -7.31
N GLU A 46 -2.89 -11.59 -6.53
CA GLU A 46 -3.46 -11.46 -5.19
C GLU A 46 -2.52 -10.76 -4.20
N VAL A 47 -1.20 -10.79 -4.42
CA VAL A 47 -0.25 -10.01 -3.59
C VAL A 47 -0.51 -8.51 -3.74
N VAL A 48 -0.80 -8.05 -4.97
CA VAL A 48 -1.11 -6.65 -5.25
C VAL A 48 -2.55 -6.36 -4.85
N CYS A 49 -3.49 -7.16 -5.35
CA CYS A 49 -4.91 -6.85 -5.24
C CYS A 49 -5.45 -7.02 -3.82
N GLY A 50 -4.91 -7.95 -3.03
CA GLY A 50 -5.20 -8.03 -1.60
C GLY A 50 -4.77 -6.76 -0.84
N ALA A 51 -3.58 -6.22 -1.14
CA ALA A 51 -3.10 -4.99 -0.54
C ALA A 51 -3.97 -3.78 -0.95
N ILE A 52 -4.40 -3.73 -2.20
CA ILE A 52 -5.32 -2.70 -2.71
C ILE A 52 -6.68 -2.78 -2.03
N LYS A 53 -7.27 -3.97 -1.89
CA LYS A 53 -8.53 -4.17 -1.15
C LYS A 53 -8.41 -3.67 0.27
N TRP A 54 -7.34 -4.05 0.96
CA TRP A 54 -7.12 -3.62 2.34
C TRP A 54 -7.02 -2.09 2.46
N LEU A 55 -6.32 -1.42 1.54
CA LEU A 55 -6.26 0.05 1.53
C LEU A 55 -7.67 0.67 1.41
N ILE A 56 -8.48 0.19 0.46
CA ILE A 56 -9.84 0.71 0.22
C ILE A 56 -10.74 0.42 1.43
N LEU A 57 -10.80 -0.84 1.87
CA LEU A 57 -11.77 -1.28 2.88
C LEU A 57 -11.43 -0.82 4.30
N GLU A 58 -10.14 -0.78 4.63
CA GLU A 58 -9.70 -0.57 6.02
C GLU A 58 -9.10 0.82 6.28
N LYS A 59 -8.71 1.56 5.22
CA LYS A 59 -7.96 2.83 5.36
C LYS A 59 -8.60 4.03 4.69
N GLN A 60 -9.58 3.85 3.80
CA GLN A 60 -10.35 4.96 3.26
C GLN A 60 -11.44 5.38 4.25
N LYS A 61 -11.42 6.65 4.68
CA LYS A 61 -12.48 7.25 5.49
C LYS A 61 -13.72 7.56 4.65
N PRO A 62 -14.90 7.80 5.26
CA PRO A 62 -16.12 8.16 4.53
C PRO A 62 -16.03 9.43 3.68
N ASP A 63 -15.11 10.34 4.00
CA ASP A 63 -14.81 11.56 3.23
C ASP A 63 -13.83 11.32 2.06
N GLY A 64 -13.39 10.07 1.86
CA GLY A 64 -12.48 9.65 0.79
C GLY A 64 -11.00 9.78 1.13
N ILE A 65 -10.64 10.35 2.28
CA ILE A 65 -9.25 10.52 2.72
C ILE A 65 -8.70 9.18 3.21
N PHE A 66 -7.43 8.89 2.91
CA PHE A 66 -6.75 7.72 3.48
C PHE A 66 -6.03 8.09 4.78
N GLN A 67 -6.08 7.21 5.78
CA GLN A 67 -5.42 7.43 7.08
C GLN A 67 -4.21 6.52 7.29
N GLU A 68 -3.21 7.00 8.03
CA GLU A 68 -2.04 6.22 8.46
C GLU A 68 -2.10 6.01 9.98
N ASP A 69 -2.23 4.75 10.39
CA ASP A 69 -2.37 4.37 11.80
C ASP A 69 -1.03 3.95 12.44
N ALA A 70 -0.06 3.52 11.63
CA ALA A 70 1.21 2.99 12.11
C ALA A 70 2.35 3.31 11.15
N PRO A 71 2.81 4.59 11.10
CA PRO A 71 3.83 5.02 10.17
C PRO A 71 5.14 4.25 10.36
N VAL A 72 5.90 4.14 9.27
CA VAL A 72 7.23 3.53 9.28
C VAL A 72 8.18 4.26 10.24
N ILE A 73 9.08 3.50 10.88
CA ILE A 73 10.03 4.03 11.88
C ILE A 73 11.05 4.96 11.22
N HIS A 74 11.57 4.53 10.07
CA HIS A 74 12.50 5.29 9.23
C HIS A 74 11.73 6.27 8.35
N LYS A 75 11.36 7.42 8.94
CA LYS A 75 10.54 8.41 8.25
C LYS A 75 11.29 9.15 7.12
N GLU A 76 12.60 9.02 7.03
CA GLU A 76 13.38 9.41 5.87
C GLU A 76 12.89 8.71 4.59
N MET A 77 12.32 7.50 4.69
CA MET A 77 11.77 6.77 3.54
C MET A 77 10.51 7.42 2.96
N VAL A 78 9.77 8.20 3.76
CA VAL A 78 8.53 8.84 3.32
C VAL A 78 8.76 10.19 2.64
N GLY A 79 10.02 10.68 2.62
CA GLY A 79 10.40 11.92 1.95
C GLY A 79 9.62 13.15 2.46
N GLY A 80 9.09 13.94 1.53
CA GLY A 80 8.34 15.18 1.83
C GLY A 80 7.00 15.00 2.53
N TYR A 81 6.59 13.76 2.83
CA TYR A 81 5.36 13.43 3.53
C TYR A 81 5.18 14.12 4.89
N GLN A 82 6.27 14.43 5.59
CA GLN A 82 6.24 15.13 6.88
C GLN A 82 5.92 16.63 6.79
N GLY A 83 5.69 17.16 5.59
CA GLY A 83 5.38 18.57 5.38
C GLY A 83 3.99 18.99 5.90
N ALA A 84 3.52 20.15 5.46
CA ALA A 84 2.31 20.78 5.97
C ALA A 84 1.00 20.00 5.73
N GLU A 85 0.99 19.05 4.78
CA GLU A 85 -0.25 18.37 4.32
C GLU A 85 -0.08 16.83 4.26
N PRO A 86 0.10 16.15 5.41
CA PRO A 86 0.34 14.70 5.44
C PRO A 86 -0.85 13.89 4.93
N GLU A 87 -2.09 14.28 5.25
CA GLU A 87 -3.29 13.55 4.80
C GLU A 87 -3.50 13.66 3.27
N VAL A 88 -3.27 14.84 2.71
CA VAL A 88 -3.35 15.08 1.25
C VAL A 88 -2.27 14.28 0.53
N SER A 89 -1.03 14.35 1.04
CA SER A 89 0.11 13.62 0.48
C SER A 89 -0.08 12.10 0.56
N LEU A 90 -0.61 11.58 1.67
CA LEU A 90 -0.94 10.15 1.81
C LEU A 90 -2.00 9.74 0.79
N THR A 91 -3.09 10.50 0.73
CA THR A 91 -4.23 10.21 -0.14
C THR A 91 -3.79 10.19 -1.59
N ALA A 92 -3.05 11.21 -2.04
CA ALA A 92 -2.49 11.24 -3.39
C ALA A 92 -1.57 10.04 -3.66
N PHE A 93 -0.73 9.66 -2.68
CA PHE A 93 0.18 8.53 -2.81
C PHE A 93 -0.57 7.19 -2.95
N VAL A 94 -1.62 6.98 -2.14
CA VAL A 94 -2.48 5.80 -2.22
C VAL A 94 -3.23 5.76 -3.55
N LEU A 95 -3.74 6.90 -4.03
CA LEU A 95 -4.39 6.99 -5.35
C LEU A 95 -3.44 6.64 -6.50
N VAL A 96 -2.17 7.02 -6.42
CA VAL A 96 -1.16 6.59 -7.41
C VAL A 96 -0.99 5.06 -7.36
N ALA A 97 -0.90 4.45 -6.18
CA ALA A 97 -0.79 3.00 -6.05
C ALA A 97 -2.03 2.28 -6.64
N LEU A 98 -3.23 2.78 -6.34
CA LEU A 98 -4.50 2.31 -6.91
C LEU A 98 -4.47 2.38 -8.44
N GLN A 99 -4.05 3.52 -9.00
CA GLN A 99 -3.99 3.72 -10.44
C GLN A 99 -2.98 2.79 -11.14
N GLU A 100 -1.78 2.61 -10.57
CA GLU A 100 -0.76 1.68 -11.11
C GLU A 100 -1.24 0.23 -11.09
N SER A 101 -2.00 -0.16 -10.06
CA SER A 101 -2.54 -1.52 -9.89
C SER A 101 -3.79 -1.80 -10.71
N ARG A 102 -4.44 -0.77 -11.28
CA ARG A 102 -5.78 -0.85 -11.88
C ARG A 102 -5.91 -1.98 -12.90
N GLN A 103 -4.92 -2.14 -13.78
CA GLN A 103 -4.98 -3.17 -14.82
C GLN A 103 -4.82 -4.59 -14.25
N VAL A 104 -4.01 -4.74 -13.20
CA VAL A 104 -3.79 -6.03 -12.51
C VAL A 104 -5.03 -6.43 -11.71
N CYS A 105 -5.69 -5.46 -11.10
CA CYS A 105 -6.76 -5.70 -10.13
C CYS A 105 -8.18 -5.50 -10.65
N LYS A 106 -8.35 -5.26 -11.96
CA LYS A 106 -9.65 -5.01 -12.60
C LYS A 106 -10.71 -6.06 -12.27
N ASP A 107 -10.32 -7.33 -12.22
CA ASP A 107 -11.26 -8.45 -11.96
C ASP A 107 -11.23 -8.90 -10.49
N HIS A 108 -10.38 -8.28 -9.67
CA HIS A 108 -10.17 -8.66 -8.28
C HIS A 108 -10.81 -7.66 -7.31
N VAL A 109 -10.88 -6.38 -7.68
CA VAL A 109 -11.35 -5.26 -6.85
C VAL A 109 -12.57 -4.64 -7.53
N ASN A 110 -13.74 -4.76 -6.89
CA ASN A 110 -15.01 -4.21 -7.37
C ASN A 110 -15.38 -2.96 -6.57
#